data_AF-A0A257A9Y4-F1
#
_entry.id   AF-A0A257A9Y4-F1
#
_cell.length_a   1.000
_cell.length_b   1.000
_cell.length_c   1.000
_cell.angle_alpha   90.00
_cell.angle_beta   90.00
_cell.angle_gamma   90.00
#
_symmetry.space_group_name_H-M   'P 1'
#
loop_
_entity.id
_entity.type
_entity.pdbx_description
1 polymer ?
#
loop_
_entity_poly.entity_id
_entity_poly.type
_entity_poly.pdbx_seq_one_letter_code
_entity_poly.pdbx_strand_id
1 'polypeptide(L)'
;MKVNYHLNQLGEILQVSLAGEITKARTGQHLLKYIKSSSADGNYHNGIIPESCFPYEANDAVPCSWKCEDWEEMLVPIADYGTWIPESSADRDRIKTEIMEEGPLVTYMDATDDFMQWGIYHHDPSDYYPYPGRAGNINHCVVLVGWKDDPSITNGGYWIVKNSWGAGWGYEGFFNIEYGSLHIDDYAITWVDYDPSDFDWPPVADAGGPYYAHVGEEIIFNGESCDAEGSITYTWDFGDGNTSHEKNPSHAYSKKGMYTVKLTVRDEEGKESTDEASVFIDVWNEGEKWTYDMDKIEINMEDDWGSISFDGTLNDLSLEVGGTDGAYTLNFKGTIKGDFTASLTQPPLDISGKFLLTRANGEIKCKKSNFGIENIDVNLRGIAAARIDPIPIPLPIPFTASITLTFDPAFAPIDFPLKVGKEWNIPPSHVSMDASASLLFGIIRKSFQNELSLGAITTACNGRKNVTVEAGTYDAYEISSMDIVDFYYSPEVSNVIELSAEYEDMFSIHGELKSTNYK
;
A
#
# COMPACT_ATOMS: atom_id res chain seq x y z
N MET A 1 21.19 3.71 -8.84
CA MET A 1 20.91 2.73 -7.78
C MET A 1 21.74 1.50 -8.09
N LYS A 2 22.61 1.06 -7.18
CA LYS A 2 23.29 -0.24 -7.29
C LYS A 2 22.73 -1.07 -6.15
N VAL A 3 21.69 -1.86 -6.42
CA VAL A 3 21.11 -2.82 -5.48
C VAL A 3 21.47 -4.19 -6.03
N ASN A 4 22.12 -5.03 -5.21
CA ASN A 4 22.53 -6.35 -5.62
C ASN A 4 21.43 -7.36 -5.19
N TYR A 5 20.68 -7.87 -6.16
CA TYR A 5 19.47 -8.69 -5.94
C TYR A 5 19.74 -10.00 -5.16
N HIS A 6 20.95 -10.57 -5.27
CA HIS A 6 21.30 -11.86 -4.65
C HIS A 6 21.31 -11.87 -3.12
N LEU A 7 21.29 -10.69 -2.48
CA LEU A 7 21.59 -10.56 -1.05
C LEU A 7 20.39 -10.23 -0.16
N ASN A 8 19.20 -10.10 -0.75
CA ASN A 8 17.99 -9.70 -0.02
C ASN A 8 17.49 -10.80 0.94
N GLN A 9 17.70 -12.08 0.60
CA GLN A 9 17.21 -13.23 1.37
C GLN A 9 17.99 -13.46 2.69
N LEU A 10 19.32 -13.33 2.67
CA LEU A 10 20.12 -13.45 3.90
C LEU A 10 20.05 -12.18 4.75
N GLY A 11 19.89 -11.02 4.12
CA GLY A 11 19.55 -9.76 4.78
C GLY A 11 18.24 -9.86 5.57
N GLU A 12 17.21 -10.53 5.03
CA GLU A 12 15.95 -10.82 5.74
C GLU A 12 16.15 -11.77 6.92
N ILE A 13 16.88 -12.88 6.71
CA ILE A 13 17.19 -13.85 7.78
C ILE A 13 17.96 -13.19 8.93
N LEU A 14 18.94 -12.34 8.62
CA LEU A 14 19.71 -11.57 9.61
C LEU A 14 18.83 -10.53 10.30
N GLN A 15 17.98 -9.81 9.57
CA GLN A 15 17.12 -8.76 10.11
C GLN A 15 16.07 -9.31 11.09
N VAL A 16 15.44 -10.45 10.78
CA VAL A 16 14.45 -11.12 11.64
C VAL A 16 15.11 -11.65 12.91
N SER A 17 16.30 -12.23 12.78
CA SER A 17 17.04 -12.81 13.91
C SER A 17 17.62 -11.75 14.85
N LEU A 18 17.95 -10.57 14.34
CA LEU A 18 18.47 -9.44 15.12
C LEU A 18 17.35 -8.67 15.85
N ALA A 19 16.12 -8.66 15.33
CA ALA A 19 14.96 -8.05 15.99
C ALA A 19 14.65 -8.70 17.35
N GLY A 20 14.87 -10.01 17.49
CA GLY A 20 14.71 -10.74 18.75
C GLY A 20 15.79 -10.46 19.81
N GLU A 21 16.92 -9.85 19.46
CA GLU A 21 18.02 -9.56 20.40
C GLU A 21 17.97 -8.14 21.00
N ILE A 22 17.20 -7.22 20.42
CA ILE A 22 17.03 -5.84 20.94
C ILE A 22 16.22 -5.84 22.25
N THR A 23 15.28 -6.77 22.44
CA THR A 23 14.56 -6.95 23.71
C THR A 23 15.47 -7.40 24.87
N LYS A 24 16.70 -7.87 24.57
CA LYS A 24 17.68 -8.35 25.57
C LYS A 24 19.03 -7.61 25.54
N ALA A 25 19.15 -6.50 24.81
CA ALA A 25 20.35 -5.68 24.72
C ALA A 25 21.62 -6.47 24.34
N ARG A 26 21.54 -7.32 23.30
CA ARG A 26 22.70 -7.99 22.71
C ARG A 26 22.99 -7.41 21.33
N THR A 27 24.28 -7.26 21.02
CA THR A 27 24.73 -6.79 19.71
C THR A 27 24.65 -7.93 18.70
N GLY A 28 24.40 -7.64 17.42
CA GLY A 28 24.34 -8.65 16.36
C GLY A 28 25.59 -9.53 16.24
N GLN A 29 26.73 -9.09 16.78
CA GLN A 29 27.92 -9.92 16.94
C GLN A 29 27.70 -11.17 17.81
N HIS A 30 26.87 -11.08 18.85
CA HIS A 30 26.59 -12.22 19.72
C HIS A 30 25.76 -13.27 18.99
N LEU A 31 24.73 -12.85 18.27
CA LEU A 31 23.96 -13.72 17.40
C LEU A 31 24.86 -14.43 16.37
N LEU A 32 25.68 -13.68 15.62
CA LEU A 32 26.55 -14.25 14.58
C LEU A 32 27.57 -15.23 15.15
N LYS A 33 28.05 -14.99 16.39
CA LYS A 33 28.88 -15.95 17.11
C LYS A 33 28.16 -17.27 17.36
N TYR A 34 26.88 -17.22 17.73
CA TYR A 34 26.07 -18.43 17.93
C TYR A 34 25.81 -19.15 16.61
N ILE A 35 25.44 -18.42 15.56
CA ILE A 35 25.20 -18.96 14.22
C ILE A 35 26.46 -19.68 13.69
N LYS A 36 27.65 -19.06 13.78
CA LYS A 36 28.90 -19.68 13.30
C LYS A 36 29.38 -20.86 14.14
N SER A 37 28.96 -20.96 15.41
CA SER A 37 29.59 -21.86 16.38
C SER A 37 29.13 -23.31 16.23
N SER A 38 30.03 -24.18 15.76
CA SER A 38 29.85 -25.65 15.83
C SER A 38 30.07 -26.26 17.23
N SER A 39 30.11 -25.44 18.27
CA SER A 39 30.17 -25.88 19.67
C SER A 39 28.78 -26.00 20.30
N ALA A 40 28.71 -26.45 21.55
CA ALA A 40 27.46 -26.53 22.31
C ALA A 40 26.67 -25.20 22.33
N ASP A 41 27.38 -24.06 22.28
CA ASP A 41 26.77 -22.73 22.26
C ASP A 41 25.96 -22.48 20.97
N GLY A 42 26.38 -23.03 19.83
CA GLY A 42 25.63 -22.98 18.56
C GLY A 42 24.95 -24.32 18.25
N ASN A 43 24.56 -25.05 19.29
CA ASN A 43 23.88 -26.34 19.16
C ASN A 43 24.64 -27.39 18.32
N TYR A 44 25.97 -27.28 18.23
CA TYR A 44 26.84 -28.14 17.43
C TYR A 44 26.72 -28.03 15.90
N HIS A 45 26.02 -27.01 15.40
CA HIS A 45 25.86 -26.78 13.96
C HIS A 45 26.25 -25.35 13.59
N ASN A 46 26.86 -25.17 12.43
CA ASN A 46 27.01 -23.84 11.82
C ASN A 46 25.74 -23.56 11.02
N GLY A 47 25.16 -22.38 11.23
CA GLY A 47 24.12 -21.84 10.38
C GLY A 47 22.83 -21.51 11.12
N ILE A 48 21.89 -20.99 10.34
CA ILE A 48 20.57 -20.58 10.80
C ILE A 48 19.51 -21.18 9.90
N ILE A 49 18.33 -21.46 10.47
CA ILE A 49 17.20 -22.03 9.72
C ILE A 49 16.37 -20.91 9.07
N PRO A 50 15.82 -21.12 7.86
CA PRO A 50 14.96 -20.14 7.21
C PRO A 50 13.58 -20.04 7.88
N GLU A 51 12.86 -18.95 7.63
CA GLU A 51 11.50 -18.75 8.16
C GLU A 51 10.52 -19.85 7.74
N SER A 52 10.70 -20.45 6.55
CA SER A 52 9.90 -21.57 6.08
C SER A 52 9.99 -22.79 7.02
N CYS A 53 11.10 -22.93 7.74
CA CYS A 53 11.31 -23.98 8.75
C CYS A 53 10.90 -23.53 10.16
N PHE A 54 11.00 -22.23 10.46
CA PHE A 54 10.63 -21.67 11.76
C PHE A 54 10.03 -20.26 11.61
N PRO A 55 8.71 -20.19 11.40
CA PRO A 55 8.03 -18.92 11.14
C PRO A 55 8.16 -17.93 12.29
N TYR A 56 8.28 -16.65 11.95
CA TYR A 56 8.34 -15.58 12.95
C TYR A 56 6.95 -15.32 13.58
N GLU A 57 6.90 -15.31 14.91
CA GLU A 57 5.65 -15.19 15.69
C GLU A 57 5.63 -13.94 16.59
N ALA A 58 6.67 -13.10 16.54
CA ALA A 58 6.85 -11.96 17.45
C ALA A 58 6.69 -12.32 18.95
N ASN A 59 7.03 -13.55 19.33
CA ASN A 59 6.74 -14.08 20.66
C ASN A 59 7.90 -14.94 21.21
N ASP A 60 8.52 -14.46 22.28
CA ASP A 60 9.62 -15.15 22.99
C ASP A 60 9.21 -16.52 23.59
N ALA A 61 7.91 -16.81 23.71
CA ALA A 61 7.40 -18.06 24.26
C ALA A 61 7.36 -19.22 23.25
N VAL A 62 7.69 -18.97 21.97
CA VAL A 62 7.72 -20.02 20.95
C VAL A 62 8.81 -21.03 21.29
N PRO A 63 8.47 -22.31 21.47
CA PRO A 63 9.45 -23.31 21.83
C PRO A 63 10.32 -23.68 20.61
N CYS A 64 11.63 -23.87 20.84
CA CYS A 64 12.58 -24.31 19.81
C CYS A 64 12.23 -25.67 19.15
N SER A 65 11.23 -26.40 19.68
CA SER A 65 10.72 -27.64 19.10
C SER A 65 9.75 -27.41 17.94
N TRP A 66 9.30 -26.19 17.68
CA TRP A 66 8.39 -25.87 16.56
C TRP A 66 9.08 -25.71 15.21
N LYS A 67 10.42 -25.76 15.17
CA LYS A 67 11.16 -25.86 13.91
C LYS A 67 10.80 -27.14 13.15
N CYS A 68 10.92 -27.09 11.83
CA CYS A 68 10.67 -28.23 10.93
C CYS A 68 11.50 -29.48 11.30
N GLU A 69 11.03 -30.66 10.88
CA GLU A 69 11.67 -31.95 11.23
C GLU A 69 13.06 -32.11 10.59
N ASP A 70 13.25 -31.56 9.39
CA ASP A 70 14.43 -31.58 8.53
C ASP A 70 15.30 -30.32 8.67
N TRP A 71 15.16 -29.59 9.78
CA TRP A 71 15.85 -28.31 10.01
C TRP A 71 17.38 -28.35 9.85
N GLU A 72 18.02 -29.50 10.12
CA GLU A 72 19.48 -29.67 9.97
C GLU A 72 19.93 -29.60 8.51
N GLU A 73 19.07 -30.02 7.57
CA GLU A 73 19.30 -29.96 6.12
C GLU A 73 18.97 -28.57 5.56
N MET A 74 18.25 -27.74 6.32
CA MET A 74 17.89 -26.37 5.95
C MET A 74 18.80 -25.30 6.56
N LEU A 75 19.91 -25.68 7.20
CA LEU A 75 20.83 -24.71 7.79
C LEU A 75 21.54 -23.91 6.70
N VAL A 76 21.40 -22.58 6.77
CA VAL A 76 22.19 -21.63 5.99
C VAL A 76 23.46 -21.32 6.78
N PRO A 77 24.64 -21.86 6.41
CA PRO A 77 25.88 -21.60 7.12
C PRO A 77 26.40 -20.19 6.83
N ILE A 78 27.17 -19.64 7.77
CA ILE A 78 27.98 -18.44 7.52
C ILE A 78 29.46 -18.81 7.51
N ALA A 79 30.21 -18.25 6.56
CA ALA A 79 31.63 -18.49 6.38
C ALA A 79 32.45 -17.62 7.34
N ASP A 80 32.14 -16.33 7.40
CA ASP A 80 32.74 -15.41 8.35
C ASP A 80 31.82 -14.24 8.72
N TYR A 81 32.22 -13.47 9.71
CA TYR A 81 31.54 -12.24 10.05
C TYR A 81 32.51 -11.29 10.75
N GLY A 82 32.21 -10.00 10.68
CA GLY A 82 32.98 -8.99 11.39
C GLY A 82 32.17 -7.76 11.69
N THR A 83 32.62 -7.01 12.68
CA THR A 83 32.08 -5.68 12.97
C THR A 83 33.22 -4.74 13.23
N TRP A 84 33.04 -3.51 12.78
CA TRP A 84 33.94 -2.41 13.03
C TRP A 84 33.13 -1.13 13.23
N ILE A 85 33.77 -0.11 13.79
CA ILE A 85 33.15 1.20 14.01
C ILE A 85 33.90 2.20 13.12
N PRO A 86 33.20 2.93 12.24
CA PRO A 86 33.77 4.03 11.48
C PRO A 86 34.41 5.07 12.39
N GLU A 87 35.62 5.51 12.05
CA GLU A 87 36.34 6.53 12.79
C GLU A 87 36.05 7.94 12.25
N SER A 88 35.62 8.04 10.98
CA SER A 88 35.27 9.30 10.34
C SER A 88 34.37 9.11 9.12
N SER A 89 33.87 10.23 8.57
CA SER A 89 33.12 10.22 7.30
C SER A 89 33.92 9.72 6.10
N ALA A 90 35.26 9.63 6.18
CA ALA A 90 36.08 9.03 5.14
C ALA A 90 35.86 7.50 5.02
N ASP A 91 35.40 6.85 6.10
CA ASP A 91 35.14 5.42 6.11
C ASP A 91 33.86 5.03 5.34
N ARG A 92 33.07 6.00 4.88
CA ARG A 92 31.92 5.74 4.01
C ARG A 92 32.31 5.02 2.73
N ASP A 93 33.50 5.30 2.18
CA ASP A 93 33.99 4.59 0.99
C ASP A 93 34.29 3.12 1.28
N ARG A 94 34.70 2.80 2.52
CA ARG A 94 34.84 1.42 2.97
C ARG A 94 33.48 0.74 3.13
N ILE A 95 32.49 1.39 3.76
CA ILE A 95 31.11 0.87 3.86
C ILE A 95 30.55 0.57 2.46
N LYS A 96 30.71 1.50 1.51
CA LYS A 96 30.30 1.30 0.11
C LYS A 96 31.01 0.11 -0.55
N THR A 97 32.29 -0.08 -0.27
CA THR A 97 33.07 -1.21 -0.79
C THR A 97 32.57 -2.51 -0.20
N GLU A 98 32.36 -2.58 1.11
CA GLU A 98 31.80 -3.75 1.79
C GLU A 98 30.38 -4.07 1.28
N ILE A 99 29.53 -3.08 0.99
CA ILE A 99 28.22 -3.33 0.34
C ILE A 99 28.35 -4.00 -1.03
N MET A 100 29.41 -3.67 -1.78
CA MET A 100 29.63 -4.24 -3.11
C MET A 100 30.28 -5.62 -3.07
N GLU A 101 31.14 -5.87 -2.07
CA GLU A 101 31.94 -7.10 -1.95
C GLU A 101 31.23 -8.16 -1.12
N GLU A 102 30.68 -7.77 0.03
CA GLU A 102 30.04 -8.65 1.03
C GLU A 102 28.51 -8.58 0.97
N GLY A 103 27.96 -7.51 0.37
CA GLY A 103 26.52 -7.27 0.31
C GLY A 103 25.97 -6.47 1.49
N PRO A 104 24.67 -6.60 1.82
CA PRO A 104 24.00 -5.78 2.80
C PRO A 104 24.67 -5.84 4.16
N LEU A 105 24.82 -4.67 4.77
CA LEU A 105 25.51 -4.51 6.04
C LEU A 105 24.51 -4.20 7.13
N VAL A 106 24.66 -4.83 8.29
CA VAL A 106 23.87 -4.53 9.47
C VAL A 106 24.46 -3.29 10.15
N THR A 107 23.63 -2.29 10.40
CA THR A 107 23.99 -1.09 11.15
C THR A 107 22.93 -0.78 12.22
N TYR A 108 23.22 0.21 13.04
CA TYR A 108 22.32 0.64 14.11
C TYR A 108 22.08 2.13 14.02
N MET A 109 20.94 2.55 14.54
CA MET A 109 20.57 3.95 14.53
C MET A 109 19.77 4.37 15.77
N ASP A 110 19.66 5.68 15.93
CA ASP A 110 18.72 6.35 16.83
C ASP A 110 17.39 6.56 16.11
N ALA A 111 16.49 5.58 16.18
CA ALA A 111 15.11 5.77 15.75
C ALA A 111 14.39 6.73 16.70
N THR A 112 14.45 8.02 16.38
CA THR A 112 13.76 9.09 17.12
C THR A 112 12.27 9.10 16.80
N ASP A 113 11.46 9.73 17.65
CA ASP A 113 10.03 9.94 17.37
C ASP A 113 9.80 10.68 16.04
N ASP A 114 10.67 11.66 15.75
CA ASP A 114 10.65 12.41 14.49
C ASP A 114 10.95 11.52 13.28
N PHE A 115 11.95 10.63 13.37
CA PHE A 115 12.27 9.67 12.32
C PHE A 115 11.15 8.65 12.10
N MET A 116 10.60 8.10 13.19
CA MET A 116 9.47 7.17 13.13
C MET A 116 8.27 7.82 12.45
N GLN A 117 7.97 9.07 12.80
CA GLN A 117 6.92 9.86 12.18
C GLN A 117 7.23 10.21 10.73
N TRP A 118 8.49 10.49 10.38
CA TRP A 118 8.87 10.82 9.01
C TRP A 118 8.55 9.68 8.03
N GLY A 119 8.93 8.43 8.35
CA GLY A 119 8.70 7.31 7.43
C GLY A 119 7.23 6.90 7.29
N ILE A 120 6.34 7.43 8.13
CA ILE A 120 4.89 7.28 7.99
C ILE A 120 4.33 8.15 6.84
N TYR A 121 5.04 9.20 6.43
CA TYR A 121 4.57 10.16 5.43
C TYR A 121 5.44 10.22 4.17
N HIS A 122 6.54 9.48 4.12
CA HIS A 122 7.51 9.52 3.00
C HIS A 122 7.62 8.14 2.36
N HIS A 123 6.95 7.98 1.22
CA HIS A 123 6.81 6.71 0.49
C HIS A 123 7.41 6.78 -0.93
N ASP A 124 8.06 7.88 -1.30
CA ASP A 124 8.74 7.98 -2.59
C ASP A 124 10.20 7.49 -2.46
N PRO A 125 10.70 6.62 -3.36
CA PRO A 125 12.10 6.19 -3.35
C PRO A 125 13.14 7.31 -3.52
N SER A 126 12.72 8.54 -3.86
CA SER A 126 13.55 9.73 -3.92
C SER A 126 13.56 10.58 -2.65
N ASP A 127 12.62 10.35 -1.72
CA ASP A 127 12.60 11.00 -0.41
C ASP A 127 13.78 10.52 0.43
N TYR A 128 14.32 11.39 1.29
CA TYR A 128 15.35 11.02 2.27
C TYR A 128 15.18 11.77 3.57
N TYR A 129 15.50 11.12 4.68
CA TYR A 129 15.52 11.74 6.00
C TYR A 129 16.78 12.61 6.13
N PRO A 130 16.64 13.93 6.33
CA PRO A 130 17.77 14.86 6.38
C PRO A 130 18.52 14.76 7.71
N TYR A 131 19.77 15.22 7.73
CA TYR A 131 20.61 15.21 8.92
C TYR A 131 20.02 16.08 10.06
N PRO A 132 19.57 15.47 11.19
CA PRO A 132 18.89 16.21 12.25
C PRO A 132 19.88 16.84 13.26
N GLY A 133 21.18 16.60 13.11
CA GLY A 133 22.18 16.89 14.13
C GLY A 133 22.70 15.62 14.81
N ARG A 134 23.36 15.78 15.97
CA ARG A 134 23.87 14.64 16.74
C ARG A 134 22.72 13.91 17.43
N ALA A 135 22.55 12.64 17.08
CA ALA A 135 21.78 11.67 17.83
C ALA A 135 22.50 11.27 19.13
N GLY A 136 21.76 10.70 20.08
CA GLY A 136 22.29 10.40 21.41
C GLY A 136 22.20 8.93 21.80
N ASN A 137 21.23 8.19 21.27
CA ASN A 137 20.96 6.82 21.64
C ASN A 137 21.14 5.86 20.46
N ILE A 138 21.32 4.58 20.75
CA ILE A 138 21.20 3.50 19.77
C ILE A 138 20.05 2.62 20.26
N ASN A 139 18.97 2.56 19.50
CA ASN A 139 17.75 1.84 19.88
C ASN A 139 17.16 0.98 18.77
N HIS A 140 17.71 1.05 17.55
CA HIS A 140 17.18 0.34 16.39
C HIS A 140 18.29 -0.25 15.53
N CYS A 141 18.00 -1.37 14.87
CA CYS A 141 18.91 -2.09 13.98
C CYS A 141 18.29 -2.19 12.59
N VAL A 142 19.08 -1.91 11.56
CA VAL A 142 18.63 -1.81 10.17
C VAL A 142 19.68 -2.36 9.22
N VAL A 143 19.33 -2.53 7.94
CA VAL A 143 20.21 -3.12 6.94
C VAL A 143 20.51 -2.12 5.84
N LEU A 144 21.78 -1.74 5.68
CA LEU A 144 22.27 -0.94 4.55
C LEU A 144 22.32 -1.83 3.30
N VAL A 145 21.58 -1.46 2.26
CA VAL A 145 21.53 -2.22 0.99
C VAL A 145 22.13 -1.46 -0.20
N GLY A 146 22.41 -0.17 -0.02
CA GLY A 146 22.94 0.67 -1.09
C GLY A 146 23.12 2.11 -0.67
N TRP A 147 23.46 2.96 -1.65
CA TRP A 147 23.66 4.39 -1.43
C TRP A 147 23.41 5.20 -2.70
N LYS A 148 23.29 6.51 -2.55
CA LYS A 148 23.34 7.49 -3.63
C LYS A 148 24.19 8.67 -3.22
N ASP A 149 25.27 8.89 -3.98
CA ASP A 149 26.05 10.12 -3.87
C ASP A 149 25.33 11.25 -4.61
N ASP A 150 25.06 12.33 -3.90
CA ASP A 150 24.35 13.50 -4.41
C ASP A 150 24.97 14.78 -3.80
N PRO A 151 25.81 15.51 -4.54
CA PRO A 151 26.48 16.71 -4.04
C PRO A 151 25.54 17.86 -3.68
N SER A 152 24.24 17.78 -4.03
CA SER A 152 23.25 18.78 -3.63
C SER A 152 22.76 18.59 -2.20
N ILE A 153 22.97 17.41 -1.62
CA ILE A 153 22.65 17.07 -0.23
C ILE A 153 23.81 17.48 0.67
N THR A 154 23.52 18.04 1.85
CA THR A 154 24.51 18.67 2.74
C THR A 154 25.69 17.77 3.05
N ASN A 155 25.45 16.49 3.36
CA ASN A 155 26.49 15.52 3.70
C ASN A 155 26.94 14.67 2.50
N GLY A 156 26.56 15.05 1.27
CA GLY A 156 27.07 14.48 0.02
C GLY A 156 26.31 13.27 -0.51
N GLY A 157 25.18 12.90 0.10
CA GLY A 157 24.35 11.78 -0.34
C GLY A 157 23.53 11.14 0.79
N TYR A 158 22.94 10.00 0.49
CA TYR A 158 22.17 9.20 1.44
C TYR A 158 22.41 7.70 1.29
N TRP A 159 22.20 6.97 2.38
CA TRP A 159 22.13 5.51 2.41
C TRP A 159 20.73 5.04 2.03
N ILE A 160 20.66 3.89 1.36
CA ILE A 160 19.42 3.14 1.08
C ILE A 160 19.35 2.02 2.10
N VAL A 161 18.28 1.98 2.88
CA VAL A 161 18.21 1.16 4.09
C VAL A 161 16.90 0.39 4.13
N LYS A 162 16.98 -0.92 4.38
CA LYS A 162 15.81 -1.77 4.63
C LYS A 162 15.45 -1.73 6.11
N ASN A 163 14.18 -1.45 6.40
CA ASN A 163 13.62 -1.44 7.75
C ASN A 163 12.79 -2.71 8.01
N SER A 164 12.44 -2.95 9.28
CA SER A 164 11.70 -4.14 9.75
C SER A 164 10.31 -3.79 10.30
N TRP A 165 9.75 -2.64 9.91
CA TRP A 165 8.42 -2.17 10.34
C TRP A 165 7.32 -2.41 9.30
N GLY A 166 7.55 -3.38 8.41
CA GLY A 166 6.63 -3.75 7.34
C GLY A 166 6.68 -2.82 6.13
N ALA A 167 6.06 -3.27 5.03
CA ALA A 167 6.10 -2.57 3.75
C ALA A 167 5.36 -1.21 3.73
N GLY A 168 4.49 -0.97 4.72
CA GLY A 168 3.71 0.27 4.84
C GLY A 168 4.45 1.44 5.49
N TRP A 169 5.66 1.23 6.01
CA TRP A 169 6.51 2.29 6.55
C TRP A 169 7.67 2.56 5.58
N GLY A 170 7.94 3.83 5.27
CA GLY A 170 8.87 4.21 4.20
C GLY A 170 8.34 3.78 2.82
N TYR A 171 9.22 3.67 1.82
CA TYR A 171 8.82 3.14 0.51
C TYR A 171 9.01 1.62 0.48
N GLU A 172 7.92 0.86 0.52
CA GLU A 172 7.95 -0.62 0.52
C GLU A 172 8.82 -1.22 1.66
N GLY A 173 8.84 -0.58 2.83
CA GLY A 173 9.67 -0.99 3.96
C GLY A 173 11.11 -0.48 3.92
N PHE A 174 11.49 0.27 2.88
CA PHE A 174 12.79 0.94 2.77
C PHE A 174 12.70 2.41 3.15
N PHE A 175 13.84 2.99 3.52
CA PHE A 175 13.99 4.43 3.67
C PHE A 175 15.36 4.86 3.16
N ASN A 176 15.45 6.13 2.79
CA ASN A 176 16.73 6.77 2.55
C ASN A 176 17.06 7.70 3.70
N ILE A 177 18.33 7.75 4.09
CA ILE A 177 18.78 8.60 5.18
C ILE A 177 20.10 9.28 4.82
N GLU A 178 20.14 10.60 4.98
CA GLU A 178 21.32 11.40 4.68
C GLU A 178 22.54 10.87 5.45
N TYR A 179 23.71 10.83 4.80
CA TYR A 179 24.92 10.33 5.42
C TYR A 179 25.23 11.03 6.76
N GLY A 180 25.66 10.30 7.78
CA GLY A 180 25.96 10.85 9.13
C GLY A 180 24.77 10.95 10.06
N SER A 181 23.55 10.71 9.58
CA SER A 181 22.34 10.93 10.39
C SER A 181 22.08 9.78 11.32
N LEU A 182 21.62 10.07 12.54
CA LEU A 182 21.09 9.09 13.49
C LEU A 182 22.02 7.89 13.75
N HIS A 183 23.34 8.07 13.69
CA HIS A 183 24.35 7.02 13.85
C HIS A 183 24.43 5.94 12.77
N ILE A 184 23.71 6.12 11.65
CA ILE A 184 23.57 5.10 10.60
C ILE A 184 24.91 4.62 10.02
N ASP A 185 25.93 5.48 10.00
CA ASP A 185 27.24 5.22 9.41
C ASP A 185 28.42 5.69 10.28
N ASP A 186 28.20 5.89 11.58
CA ASP A 186 29.26 6.22 12.55
C ASP A 186 29.24 5.32 13.81
N TYR A 187 28.45 4.25 13.78
CA TYR A 187 28.39 3.21 14.81
C TYR A 187 28.81 1.83 14.25
N ALA A 188 28.44 0.74 14.92
CA ALA A 188 28.80 -0.61 14.52
C ALA A 188 28.27 -0.99 13.13
N ILE A 189 29.18 -1.19 12.17
CA ILE A 189 28.93 -1.77 10.86
C ILE A 189 29.32 -3.23 10.89
N THR A 190 28.36 -4.12 10.66
CA THR A 190 28.54 -5.58 10.69
C THR A 190 28.33 -6.18 9.31
N TRP A 191 29.32 -6.90 8.83
CA TRP A 191 29.27 -7.70 7.61
C TRP A 191 29.18 -9.18 7.96
N VAL A 192 28.58 -9.95 7.06
CA VAL A 192 28.45 -11.41 7.16
C VAL A 192 28.85 -11.97 5.80
N ASP A 193 29.85 -12.84 5.82
CA ASP A 193 30.31 -13.58 4.66
C ASP A 193 29.66 -14.97 4.69
N TYR A 194 29.16 -15.38 3.54
CA TYR A 194 28.60 -16.70 3.29
C TYR A 194 28.93 -17.10 1.86
N ASP A 195 29.14 -18.39 1.64
CA ASP A 195 29.22 -18.91 0.29
C ASP A 195 27.77 -19.16 -0.18
N PRO A 196 27.28 -18.46 -1.23
CA PRO A 196 25.95 -18.72 -1.76
C PRO A 196 25.78 -20.19 -2.13
N SER A 197 26.83 -20.85 -2.63
CA SER A 197 26.79 -22.26 -3.05
C SER A 197 26.81 -23.28 -1.91
N ASP A 198 27.03 -22.85 -0.66
CA ASP A 198 26.97 -23.74 0.52
C ASP A 198 25.52 -24.04 0.93
N PHE A 199 24.56 -23.28 0.43
CA PHE A 199 23.14 -23.51 0.63
C PHE A 199 22.41 -23.40 -0.71
N ASP A 200 21.63 -24.41 -1.05
CA ASP A 200 20.82 -24.38 -2.26
C ASP A 200 19.66 -23.38 -2.06
N TRP A 201 19.76 -22.18 -2.60
CA TRP A 201 18.72 -21.14 -2.42
C TRP A 201 17.60 -21.37 -3.42
N PRO A 202 16.32 -21.18 -3.04
CA PRO A 202 15.28 -21.15 -4.05
C PRO A 202 15.57 -20.00 -5.03
N PRO A 203 15.38 -20.22 -6.34
CA PRO A 203 15.55 -19.16 -7.34
C PRO A 203 14.67 -17.95 -7.00
N VAL A 204 15.01 -16.76 -7.49
CA VAL A 204 14.17 -15.57 -7.37
C VAL A 204 13.38 -15.37 -8.66
N ALA A 205 12.06 -15.22 -8.55
CA ALA A 205 11.20 -14.80 -9.65
C ALA A 205 10.99 -13.28 -9.59
N ASP A 206 11.02 -12.63 -10.75
CA ASP A 206 10.48 -11.28 -10.96
C ASP A 206 9.62 -11.33 -12.23
N ALA A 207 8.31 -11.26 -12.07
CA ALA A 207 7.36 -11.33 -13.17
C ALA A 207 7.35 -10.03 -14.01
N GLY A 208 8.00 -8.97 -13.54
CA GLY A 208 8.07 -7.66 -14.19
C GLY A 208 6.76 -6.88 -14.13
N GLY A 209 6.47 -6.14 -15.20
CA GLY A 209 5.24 -5.36 -15.33
C GLY A 209 5.21 -4.08 -14.46
N PRO A 210 4.00 -3.51 -14.23
CA PRO A 210 2.73 -3.89 -14.85
C PRO A 210 2.76 -3.77 -16.38
N TYR A 211 1.96 -4.58 -17.06
CA TYR A 211 1.86 -4.63 -18.51
C TYR A 211 0.57 -3.97 -19.02
N TYR A 212 0.63 -3.31 -20.16
CA TYR A 212 -0.51 -2.64 -20.81
C TYR A 212 -0.53 -2.99 -22.29
N ALA A 213 -1.69 -3.36 -22.83
CA ALA A 213 -1.86 -3.61 -24.25
C ALA A 213 -3.32 -3.48 -24.70
N HIS A 214 -3.54 -3.51 -26.01
CA HIS A 214 -4.86 -3.66 -26.61
C HIS A 214 -5.25 -5.14 -26.80
N VAL A 215 -6.54 -5.43 -26.94
CA VAL A 215 -7.03 -6.77 -27.25
C VAL A 215 -6.38 -7.29 -28.54
N GLY A 216 -5.76 -8.47 -28.44
CA GLY A 216 -5.06 -9.13 -29.54
C GLY A 216 -3.67 -8.59 -29.85
N GLU A 217 -3.19 -7.58 -29.11
CA GLU A 217 -1.80 -7.12 -29.19
C GLU A 217 -0.88 -8.08 -28.42
N GLU A 218 0.27 -8.41 -29.00
CA GLU A 218 1.28 -9.24 -28.34
C GLU A 218 2.05 -8.43 -27.29
N ILE A 219 2.04 -8.92 -26.05
CA ILE A 219 2.92 -8.47 -24.97
C ILE A 219 4.13 -9.38 -24.95
N ILE A 220 5.33 -8.80 -24.87
CA ILE A 220 6.56 -9.53 -24.56
C ILE A 220 6.75 -9.49 -23.05
N PHE A 221 6.67 -10.64 -22.40
CA PHE A 221 6.90 -10.78 -20.97
C PHE A 221 8.40 -10.92 -20.73
N ASN A 222 8.98 -9.89 -20.11
CA ASN A 222 10.41 -9.76 -19.86
C ASN A 222 10.73 -9.89 -18.36
N GLY A 223 10.17 -10.91 -17.72
CA GLY A 223 10.47 -11.22 -16.33
C GLY A 223 11.96 -11.52 -16.13
N GLU A 224 12.45 -11.18 -14.94
CA GLU A 224 13.81 -11.51 -14.52
C GLU A 224 13.80 -12.71 -13.57
N SER A 225 14.96 -13.32 -13.45
CA SER A 225 15.15 -14.43 -12.52
C SER A 225 16.62 -14.55 -12.18
N CYS A 226 16.93 -14.88 -10.93
CA CYS A 226 18.28 -15.23 -10.54
C CYS A 226 18.31 -16.50 -9.69
N ASP A 227 19.41 -17.21 -9.78
CA ASP A 227 19.75 -18.43 -9.06
C ASP A 227 21.28 -18.41 -8.96
N ALA A 228 21.83 -18.72 -7.79
CA ALA A 228 23.27 -18.70 -7.59
C ALA A 228 23.92 -20.04 -8.00
N GLU A 229 23.14 -21.12 -8.11
CA GLU A 229 23.65 -22.48 -8.21
C GLU A 229 23.49 -23.10 -9.61
N GLY A 230 22.51 -22.67 -10.42
CA GLY A 230 22.15 -23.47 -11.59
C GLY A 230 21.34 -22.84 -12.72
N SER A 231 20.77 -23.72 -13.54
CA SER A 231 19.92 -23.36 -14.66
C SER A 231 18.45 -23.32 -14.24
N ILE A 232 17.76 -22.24 -14.63
CA ILE A 232 16.37 -22.00 -14.24
C ILE A 232 15.42 -22.46 -15.35
N THR A 233 14.37 -23.18 -14.95
CA THR A 233 13.19 -23.43 -15.78
C THR A 233 12.08 -22.44 -15.46
N TYR A 234 11.31 -22.06 -16.48
CA TYR A 234 10.30 -21.02 -16.40
C TYR A 234 8.93 -21.64 -16.63
N THR A 235 7.93 -21.18 -15.88
CA THR A 235 6.51 -21.46 -16.13
C THR A 235 5.74 -20.17 -15.94
N TRP A 236 5.18 -19.67 -17.03
CA TRP A 236 4.27 -18.54 -17.05
C TRP A 236 2.83 -19.04 -17.07
N ASP A 237 1.98 -18.52 -16.19
CA ASP A 237 0.51 -18.59 -16.29
C ASP A 237 0.00 -17.18 -16.55
N PHE A 238 -0.65 -16.98 -17.70
CA PHE A 238 -1.11 -15.65 -18.13
C PHE A 238 -2.43 -15.22 -17.47
N GLY A 239 -3.05 -16.07 -16.64
CA GLY A 239 -4.31 -15.77 -15.95
C GLY A 239 -5.56 -15.86 -16.84
N ASP A 240 -5.41 -16.24 -18.11
CA ASP A 240 -6.50 -16.47 -19.05
C ASP A 240 -6.67 -17.96 -19.43
N GLY A 241 -5.94 -18.85 -18.73
CA GLY A 241 -5.90 -20.29 -18.95
C GLY A 241 -4.81 -20.76 -19.92
N ASN A 242 -4.02 -19.85 -20.51
CA ASN A 242 -2.84 -20.19 -21.30
C ASN A 242 -1.56 -20.12 -20.44
N THR A 243 -0.56 -20.92 -20.82
CA THR A 243 0.73 -21.01 -20.14
C THR A 243 1.89 -21.04 -21.13
N SER A 244 3.10 -20.73 -20.67
CA SER A 244 4.34 -20.90 -21.45
C SER A 244 5.50 -21.39 -20.59
N HIS A 245 6.50 -22.01 -21.23
CA HIS A 245 7.76 -22.42 -20.59
C HIS A 245 8.99 -21.69 -21.13
N GLU A 246 8.78 -20.69 -21.99
CA GLU A 246 9.86 -19.84 -22.47
C GLU A 246 10.29 -18.84 -21.39
N LYS A 247 11.57 -18.44 -21.39
CA LYS A 247 12.06 -17.40 -20.47
C LYS A 247 11.33 -16.07 -20.67
N ASN A 248 11.25 -15.64 -21.94
CA ASN A 248 10.60 -14.39 -22.34
C ASN A 248 9.52 -14.67 -23.40
N PRO A 249 8.34 -15.19 -23.02
CA PRO A 249 7.29 -15.53 -23.97
C PRO A 249 6.61 -14.27 -24.54
N SER A 250 6.00 -14.41 -25.71
CA SER A 250 4.95 -13.48 -26.15
C SER A 250 3.56 -14.08 -25.89
N HIS A 251 2.62 -13.24 -25.47
CA HIS A 251 1.22 -13.63 -25.31
C HIS A 251 0.28 -12.47 -25.62
N ALA A 252 -0.89 -12.77 -26.16
CA ALA A 252 -1.90 -11.79 -26.54
C ALA A 252 -3.26 -12.19 -25.95
N TYR A 253 -3.94 -11.24 -25.31
CA TYR A 253 -5.23 -11.49 -24.67
C TYR A 253 -6.38 -11.27 -25.65
N SER A 254 -7.27 -12.27 -25.74
CA SER A 254 -8.41 -12.24 -26.68
C SER A 254 -9.60 -11.41 -26.19
N LYS A 255 -9.59 -10.99 -24.92
CA LYS A 255 -10.62 -10.20 -24.28
C LYS A 255 -9.98 -9.06 -23.51
N LYS A 256 -10.71 -7.96 -23.40
CA LYS A 256 -10.35 -6.88 -22.49
C LYS A 256 -10.53 -7.33 -21.04
N GLY A 257 -9.82 -6.69 -20.14
CA GLY A 257 -9.89 -6.98 -18.71
C GLY A 257 -8.56 -6.84 -18.01
N MET A 258 -8.60 -7.17 -16.73
CA MET A 258 -7.41 -7.25 -15.89
C MET A 258 -7.03 -8.71 -15.66
N TYR A 259 -5.75 -9.02 -15.85
CA TYR A 259 -5.20 -10.36 -15.64
C TYR A 259 -4.06 -10.31 -14.63
N THR A 260 -3.93 -11.38 -13.85
CA THR A 260 -2.75 -11.62 -13.02
C THR A 260 -1.88 -12.62 -13.78
N VAL A 261 -0.70 -12.17 -14.22
CA VAL A 261 0.32 -13.07 -14.77
C VAL A 261 1.18 -13.58 -13.63
N LYS A 262 1.45 -14.89 -13.61
CA LYS A 262 2.26 -15.56 -12.61
C LYS A 262 3.49 -16.16 -13.27
N LEU A 263 4.68 -15.75 -12.83
CA LEU A 263 5.94 -16.39 -13.17
C LEU A 263 6.33 -17.35 -12.05
N THR A 264 6.47 -18.63 -12.36
CA THR A 264 7.10 -19.62 -11.48
C THR A 264 8.45 -20.01 -12.07
N VAL A 265 9.50 -19.91 -11.27
CA VAL A 265 10.86 -20.33 -11.62
C VAL A 265 11.28 -21.52 -10.76
N ARG A 266 11.99 -22.46 -11.35
CA ARG A 266 12.46 -23.67 -10.68
C ARG A 266 13.91 -23.99 -11.06
N ASP A 267 14.73 -24.33 -10.07
CA ASP A 267 16.11 -24.81 -10.25
C ASP A 267 16.17 -26.32 -10.57
N GLU A 268 17.39 -26.88 -10.64
CA GLU A 268 17.61 -28.29 -10.99
C GLU A 268 17.34 -29.24 -9.79
N GLU A 269 17.46 -28.72 -8.57
CA GLU A 269 17.28 -29.36 -7.28
C GLU A 269 15.79 -29.46 -6.90
N GLY A 270 14.96 -28.68 -7.57
CA GLY A 270 13.52 -28.72 -7.54
C GLY A 270 12.86 -27.67 -6.64
N LYS A 271 13.61 -26.67 -6.15
CA LYS A 271 13.06 -25.53 -5.39
C LYS A 271 12.43 -24.54 -6.34
N GLU A 272 11.36 -23.90 -5.87
CA GLU A 272 10.52 -23.04 -6.68
C GLU A 272 10.31 -21.70 -5.99
N SER A 273 10.23 -20.66 -6.81
CA SER A 273 9.75 -19.35 -6.40
C SER A 273 8.77 -18.82 -7.42
N THR A 274 7.96 -17.86 -6.97
CA THR A 274 6.89 -17.28 -7.76
C THR A 274 6.83 -15.79 -7.55
N ASP A 275 6.59 -15.07 -8.63
CA ASP A 275 6.16 -13.68 -8.59
C ASP A 275 4.95 -13.44 -9.50
N GLU A 276 4.19 -12.40 -9.22
CA GLU A 276 2.95 -12.07 -9.91
C GLU A 276 2.93 -10.61 -10.36
N ALA A 277 2.56 -10.37 -11.61
CA ALA A 277 2.40 -9.03 -12.17
C ALA A 277 0.98 -8.80 -12.69
N SER A 278 0.61 -7.52 -12.83
CA SER A 278 -0.68 -7.12 -13.41
C SER A 278 -0.57 -6.90 -14.91
N VAL A 279 -1.60 -7.31 -15.64
CA VAL A 279 -1.78 -6.99 -17.06
C VAL A 279 -3.12 -6.28 -17.26
N PHE A 280 -3.08 -5.13 -17.91
CA PHE A 280 -4.22 -4.26 -18.18
C PHE A 280 -4.51 -4.25 -19.69
N ILE A 281 -5.63 -4.86 -20.10
CA ILE A 281 -6.04 -4.95 -21.51
C ILE A 281 -7.28 -4.11 -21.74
N ASP A 282 -7.14 -2.96 -22.39
CA ASP A 282 -8.26 -2.07 -22.74
C ASP A 282 -9.21 -1.74 -21.57
N VAL A 283 -8.66 -1.53 -20.37
CA VAL A 283 -9.42 -1.18 -19.17
C VAL A 283 -9.36 0.32 -18.87
N TRP A 284 -10.44 0.86 -18.30
CA TRP A 284 -10.60 2.26 -17.98
C TRP A 284 -10.32 3.18 -19.18
N ASN A 285 -10.88 2.80 -20.31
CA ASN A 285 -10.80 3.59 -21.54
C ASN A 285 -11.79 4.76 -21.49
N GLU A 286 -11.46 5.86 -22.19
CA GLU A 286 -12.33 7.03 -22.26
C GLU A 286 -13.75 6.66 -22.72
N GLY A 287 -14.77 7.12 -21.98
CA GLY A 287 -16.18 6.82 -22.23
C GLY A 287 -16.70 5.50 -21.63
N GLU A 288 -15.84 4.69 -21.00
CA GLU A 288 -16.31 3.61 -20.13
C GLU A 288 -17.05 4.17 -18.92
N LYS A 289 -18.18 3.56 -18.61
CA LYS A 289 -19.17 4.09 -17.67
C LYS A 289 -19.82 2.99 -16.86
N TRP A 290 -19.81 3.20 -15.54
CA TRP A 290 -20.51 2.41 -14.54
C TRP A 290 -21.58 3.29 -13.90
N THR A 291 -22.77 2.73 -13.69
CA THR A 291 -23.88 3.43 -13.04
C THR A 291 -24.25 2.67 -11.78
N TYR A 292 -24.30 3.39 -10.66
CA TYR A 292 -24.59 2.85 -9.34
C TYR A 292 -25.87 3.46 -8.79
N ASP A 293 -26.58 2.68 -7.98
CA ASP A 293 -27.58 3.19 -7.06
C ASP A 293 -27.07 2.97 -5.63
N MET A 294 -27.19 4.01 -4.81
CA MET A 294 -26.96 3.94 -3.36
C MET A 294 -28.33 4.04 -2.70
N ASP A 295 -28.85 2.88 -2.31
CA ASP A 295 -30.17 2.71 -1.70
C ASP A 295 -30.18 3.12 -0.22
N LYS A 296 -28.99 3.26 0.38
CA LYS A 296 -28.82 3.76 1.75
C LYS A 296 -27.66 4.74 1.83
N ILE A 297 -27.95 5.96 2.30
CA ILE A 297 -26.97 6.95 2.74
C ILE A 297 -27.49 7.57 4.03
N GLU A 298 -27.00 7.09 5.16
CA GLU A 298 -27.24 7.65 6.48
C GLU A 298 -25.96 8.34 6.96
N ILE A 299 -26.07 9.59 7.41
CA ILE A 299 -24.99 10.37 8.00
C ILE A 299 -25.55 11.05 9.23
N ASN A 300 -24.93 10.85 10.39
CA ASN A 300 -25.22 11.54 11.63
C ASN A 300 -23.92 12.10 12.19
N MET A 301 -23.91 13.40 12.46
CA MET A 301 -22.77 14.08 13.08
C MET A 301 -23.30 14.89 14.24
N GLU A 302 -22.66 14.77 15.40
CA GLU A 302 -22.99 15.55 16.59
C GLU A 302 -21.69 16.05 17.23
N ASP A 303 -21.67 17.33 17.55
CA ASP A 303 -20.61 18.00 18.28
C ASP A 303 -21.18 19.06 19.23
N ASP A 304 -20.30 19.82 19.90
CA ASP A 304 -20.72 20.89 20.80
C ASP A 304 -21.50 22.03 20.09
N TRP A 305 -21.40 22.12 18.77
CA TRP A 305 -22.05 23.15 17.94
C TRP A 305 -23.42 22.72 17.45
N GLY A 306 -23.74 21.43 17.50
CA GLY A 306 -25.05 20.91 17.13
C GLY A 306 -25.04 19.49 16.60
N SER A 307 -26.16 19.10 16.01
CA SER A 307 -26.29 17.83 15.30
C SER A 307 -26.78 18.06 13.88
N ILE A 308 -26.30 17.22 12.96
CA ILE A 308 -26.74 17.15 11.57
C ILE A 308 -27.04 15.69 11.27
N SER A 309 -28.19 15.43 10.66
CA SER A 309 -28.49 14.12 10.09
C SER A 309 -28.95 14.21 8.64
N PHE A 310 -28.61 13.20 7.87
CA PHE A 310 -29.10 12.96 6.52
C PHE A 310 -29.42 11.48 6.37
N ASP A 311 -30.61 11.19 5.83
CA ASP A 311 -31.04 9.85 5.46
C ASP A 311 -31.60 9.93 4.04
N GLY A 312 -30.96 9.25 3.10
CA GLY A 312 -31.35 9.34 1.71
C GLY A 312 -30.78 8.28 0.79
N THR A 313 -30.94 8.58 -0.49
CA THR A 313 -30.52 7.73 -1.62
C THR A 313 -29.82 8.59 -2.67
N LEU A 314 -28.88 7.98 -3.37
CA LEU A 314 -28.25 8.54 -4.57
C LEU A 314 -28.54 7.60 -5.73
N ASN A 315 -29.38 8.06 -6.66
CA ASN A 315 -29.79 7.26 -7.81
C ASN A 315 -29.05 7.71 -9.08
N ASP A 316 -28.80 6.75 -9.95
CA ASP A 316 -28.16 6.89 -11.25
C ASP A 316 -26.79 7.61 -11.14
N LEU A 317 -25.99 7.27 -10.13
CA LEU A 317 -24.61 7.73 -10.00
C LEU A 317 -23.77 7.10 -11.12
N SER A 318 -23.65 7.83 -12.21
CA SER A 318 -22.74 7.52 -13.30
C SER A 318 -21.32 7.87 -12.90
N LEU A 319 -20.37 6.96 -13.05
CA LEU A 319 -18.92 7.19 -13.08
C LEU A 319 -18.45 6.95 -14.51
N GLU A 320 -17.85 7.95 -15.16
CA GLU A 320 -17.40 7.90 -16.55
C GLU A 320 -15.93 8.30 -16.64
N VAL A 321 -15.11 7.43 -17.25
CA VAL A 321 -13.69 7.75 -17.46
C VAL A 321 -13.56 8.87 -18.48
N GLY A 322 -12.90 9.95 -18.07
CA GLY A 322 -12.47 11.05 -18.93
C GLY A 322 -10.98 11.35 -18.78
N GLY A 323 -10.48 12.20 -19.67
CA GLY A 323 -9.10 12.68 -19.70
C GLY A 323 -8.30 12.22 -20.92
N THR A 324 -7.29 13.01 -21.29
CA THR A 324 -6.24 12.65 -22.26
C THR A 324 -4.94 12.37 -21.51
N ASP A 325 -4.12 11.44 -22.00
CA ASP A 325 -2.79 11.00 -21.51
C ASP A 325 -2.22 11.73 -20.28
N GLY A 326 -2.31 11.11 -19.10
CA GLY A 326 -1.53 11.50 -17.92
C GLY A 326 -2.20 11.27 -16.55
N ALA A 327 -3.53 11.29 -16.46
CA ALA A 327 -4.30 11.07 -15.24
C ALA A 327 -5.64 10.39 -15.56
N TYR A 328 -6.17 9.57 -14.64
CA TYR A 328 -7.54 9.07 -14.75
C TYR A 328 -8.47 10.09 -14.08
N THR A 329 -9.42 10.63 -14.84
CA THR A 329 -10.51 11.43 -14.29
C THR A 329 -11.80 10.61 -14.34
N LEU A 330 -12.41 10.35 -13.19
CA LEU A 330 -13.74 9.76 -13.14
C LEU A 330 -14.75 10.89 -12.97
N ASN A 331 -15.42 11.26 -14.06
CA ASN A 331 -16.52 12.21 -14.03
C ASN A 331 -17.73 11.52 -13.43
N PHE A 332 -18.37 12.14 -12.45
CA PHE A 332 -19.57 11.57 -11.86
C PHE A 332 -20.78 12.48 -11.93
N LYS A 333 -21.96 11.84 -11.95
CA LYS A 333 -23.26 12.52 -11.92
C LYS A 333 -24.33 11.60 -11.37
N GLY A 334 -25.13 12.09 -10.41
CA GLY A 334 -26.27 11.36 -9.86
C GLY A 334 -27.33 12.29 -9.27
N THR A 335 -28.39 11.69 -8.73
CA THR A 335 -29.51 12.42 -8.11
C THR A 335 -29.70 12.02 -6.66
N ILE A 336 -29.46 12.96 -5.76
CA ILE A 336 -29.67 12.81 -4.31
C ILE A 336 -31.11 13.14 -3.97
N LYS A 337 -31.70 12.29 -3.13
CA LYS A 337 -32.97 12.52 -2.44
C LYS A 337 -32.83 12.04 -1.01
N GLY A 338 -33.52 12.67 -0.09
CA GLY A 338 -33.49 12.23 1.30
C GLY A 338 -33.99 13.29 2.25
N ASP A 339 -34.17 12.88 3.49
CA ASP A 339 -34.54 13.73 4.60
C ASP A 339 -33.27 14.24 5.29
N PHE A 340 -33.31 15.46 5.80
CA PHE A 340 -32.21 16.01 6.57
C PHE A 340 -32.74 16.74 7.79
N THR A 341 -31.94 16.75 8.85
CA THR A 341 -32.14 17.60 10.02
C THR A 341 -30.82 18.27 10.41
N ALA A 342 -30.92 19.46 10.98
CA ALA A 342 -29.80 20.17 11.54
C ALA A 342 -30.28 20.99 12.74
N SER A 343 -29.65 20.80 13.89
CA SER A 343 -29.95 21.50 15.14
C SER A 343 -28.67 22.18 15.61
N LEU A 344 -28.60 23.50 15.43
CA LEU A 344 -27.43 24.30 15.80
C LEU A 344 -27.61 24.91 17.19
N THR A 345 -26.57 24.93 18.01
CA THR A 345 -26.61 25.50 19.36
C THR A 345 -26.38 27.02 19.37
N GLN A 346 -25.58 27.55 18.44
CA GLN A 346 -25.22 28.98 18.40
C GLN A 346 -25.09 29.55 16.96
N PRO A 347 -26.05 30.36 16.49
CA PRO A 347 -27.35 30.66 17.12
C PRO A 347 -28.26 29.41 17.13
N PRO A 348 -29.16 29.28 18.14
CA PRO A 348 -30.15 28.21 18.17
C PRO A 348 -30.98 28.20 16.88
N LEU A 349 -30.87 27.13 16.11
CA LEU A 349 -31.56 27.02 14.83
C LEU A 349 -31.83 25.55 14.52
N ASP A 350 -33.11 25.20 14.46
CA ASP A 350 -33.56 23.88 14.01
C ASP A 350 -34.07 23.98 12.57
N ILE A 351 -33.44 23.19 11.71
CA ILE A 351 -33.80 23.04 10.31
C ILE A 351 -34.10 21.57 10.06
N SER A 352 -35.22 21.30 9.39
CA SER A 352 -35.53 19.96 8.91
C SER A 352 -36.12 20.06 7.51
N GLY A 353 -35.91 19.04 6.69
CA GLY A 353 -36.43 19.11 5.35
C GLY A 353 -36.16 17.89 4.51
N LYS A 354 -36.46 18.03 3.22
CA LYS A 354 -36.24 17.01 2.22
C LYS A 354 -35.50 17.57 1.01
N PHE A 355 -34.47 16.88 0.55
CA PHE A 355 -33.94 17.07 -0.79
C PHE A 355 -34.87 16.41 -1.79
N LEU A 356 -35.52 17.21 -2.64
CA LEU A 356 -36.52 16.71 -3.58
C LEU A 356 -35.87 16.24 -4.90
N LEU A 357 -35.00 17.07 -5.45
CA LEU A 357 -34.34 16.90 -6.75
C LEU A 357 -32.98 17.61 -6.67
N THR A 358 -32.00 16.96 -6.04
CA THR A 358 -30.64 17.50 -5.95
C THR A 358 -29.75 16.74 -6.92
N ARG A 359 -29.13 17.44 -7.87
CA ARG A 359 -28.12 16.83 -8.75
C ARG A 359 -26.76 16.95 -8.09
N ALA A 360 -26.07 15.83 -7.97
CA ALA A 360 -24.65 15.77 -7.69
C ALA A 360 -23.90 15.58 -9.01
N ASN A 361 -22.82 16.32 -9.23
CA ASN A 361 -21.90 16.13 -10.34
C ASN A 361 -20.49 16.54 -9.93
N GLY A 362 -19.47 15.97 -10.54
CA GLY A 362 -18.11 16.24 -10.11
C GLY A 362 -17.09 15.37 -10.81
N GLU A 363 -15.88 15.36 -10.27
CA GLU A 363 -14.78 14.56 -10.77
C GLU A 363 -13.94 13.97 -9.64
N ILE A 364 -13.41 12.78 -9.86
CA ILE A 364 -12.38 12.15 -9.02
C ILE A 364 -11.11 12.09 -9.86
N LYS A 365 -10.01 12.62 -9.35
CA LYS A 365 -8.69 12.56 -10.01
C LYS A 365 -7.86 11.47 -9.35
N CYS A 366 -7.36 10.54 -10.16
CA CYS A 366 -6.53 9.44 -9.70
C CYS A 366 -5.18 9.41 -10.43
N LYS A 367 -4.13 9.00 -9.70
CA LYS A 367 -2.81 8.67 -10.26
C LYS A 367 -2.92 7.45 -11.17
N LYS A 368 -2.31 7.52 -12.36
CA LYS A 368 -2.29 6.39 -13.30
C LYS A 368 -1.43 5.20 -12.83
N SER A 369 -0.39 5.47 -12.04
CA SER A 369 0.56 4.44 -11.61
C SER A 369 -0.02 3.45 -10.61
N ASN A 370 -0.89 3.91 -9.71
CA ASN A 370 -1.41 3.11 -8.60
C ASN A 370 -2.90 3.36 -8.28
N PHE A 371 -3.63 4.06 -9.15
CA PHE A 371 -5.03 4.44 -8.94
C PHE A 371 -5.30 5.27 -7.68
N GLY A 372 -4.26 5.84 -7.05
CA GLY A 372 -4.40 6.65 -5.85
C GLY A 372 -5.24 7.90 -6.10
N ILE A 373 -6.28 8.10 -5.30
CA ILE A 373 -7.18 9.25 -5.36
C ILE A 373 -6.45 10.48 -4.82
N GLU A 374 -6.25 11.47 -5.67
CA GLU A 374 -5.61 12.74 -5.30
C GLU A 374 -6.64 13.78 -4.87
N ASN A 375 -7.78 13.79 -5.55
CA ASN A 375 -8.76 14.85 -5.39
C ASN A 375 -10.17 14.37 -5.76
N ILE A 376 -11.17 14.84 -5.01
CA ILE A 376 -12.59 14.63 -5.27
C ILE A 376 -13.27 15.99 -5.25
N ASP A 377 -13.82 16.40 -6.39
CA ASP A 377 -14.59 17.62 -6.53
C ASP A 377 -16.07 17.27 -6.69
N VAL A 378 -16.93 17.80 -5.83
CA VAL A 378 -18.38 17.56 -5.81
C VAL A 378 -19.12 18.89 -5.94
N ASN A 379 -20.08 18.95 -6.85
CA ASN A 379 -20.99 20.07 -7.03
C ASN A 379 -22.44 19.60 -6.90
N LEU A 380 -23.13 20.16 -5.91
CA LEU A 380 -24.55 19.93 -5.65
C LEU A 380 -25.37 21.12 -6.13
N ARG A 381 -26.47 20.84 -6.82
CA ARG A 381 -27.47 21.86 -7.19
C ARG A 381 -28.87 21.27 -7.09
N GLY A 382 -29.72 21.91 -6.31
CA GLY A 382 -31.05 21.39 -6.07
C GLY A 382 -32.03 22.36 -5.42
N ILE A 383 -33.18 21.81 -5.05
CA ILE A 383 -34.19 22.47 -4.23
C ILE A 383 -34.47 21.56 -3.03
N ALA A 384 -34.31 22.12 -1.84
CA ALA A 384 -34.73 21.51 -0.60
C ALA A 384 -36.09 22.07 -0.17
N ALA A 385 -36.99 21.23 0.34
CA ALA A 385 -38.16 21.70 1.08
C ALA A 385 -37.77 21.75 2.57
N ALA A 386 -37.45 22.93 3.08
CA ALA A 386 -36.91 23.10 4.42
C ALA A 386 -37.88 23.86 5.33
N ARG A 387 -38.12 23.33 6.52
CA ARG A 387 -38.71 24.02 7.65
C ARG A 387 -37.58 24.60 8.49
N ILE A 388 -37.71 25.86 8.87
CA ILE A 388 -36.78 26.57 9.74
C ILE A 388 -37.59 27.04 10.93
N ASP A 389 -37.37 26.49 12.12
CA ASP A 389 -38.18 26.85 13.27
C ASP A 389 -37.96 28.32 13.68
N PRO A 390 -39.03 29.05 14.05
CA PRO A 390 -40.39 28.58 14.30
C PRO A 390 -41.34 28.69 13.08
N ILE A 391 -40.86 28.83 11.84
CA ILE A 391 -41.70 28.98 10.64
C ILE A 391 -42.45 27.67 10.37
N PRO A 392 -43.79 27.63 10.47
CA PRO A 392 -44.54 26.38 10.48
C PRO A 392 -44.71 25.72 9.09
N ILE A 393 -44.28 26.39 8.01
CA ILE A 393 -44.49 25.93 6.63
C ILE A 393 -43.13 25.63 5.99
N PRO A 394 -42.93 24.45 5.38
CA PRO A 394 -41.73 24.16 4.60
C PRO A 394 -41.61 25.12 3.41
N LEU A 395 -40.45 25.73 3.25
CA LEU A 395 -40.15 26.63 2.15
C LEU A 395 -39.27 25.93 1.11
N PRO A 396 -39.52 26.14 -0.20
CA PRO A 396 -38.59 25.70 -1.23
C PRO A 396 -37.33 26.58 -1.18
N ILE A 397 -36.21 25.99 -0.80
CA ILE A 397 -34.91 26.63 -0.73
C ILE A 397 -34.04 26.09 -1.87
N PRO A 398 -33.86 26.86 -2.96
CA PRO A 398 -32.86 26.51 -3.96
C PRO A 398 -31.47 26.69 -3.35
N PHE A 399 -30.59 25.74 -3.63
CA PHE A 399 -29.22 25.79 -3.14
C PHE A 399 -28.22 25.28 -4.18
N THR A 400 -26.99 25.73 -4.00
CA THR A 400 -25.81 25.13 -4.61
C THR A 400 -24.78 24.88 -3.52
N ALA A 401 -24.05 23.78 -3.61
CA ALA A 401 -22.88 23.52 -2.79
C ALA A 401 -21.74 22.98 -3.64
N SER A 402 -20.51 23.29 -3.24
CA SER A 402 -19.29 22.74 -3.84
C SER A 402 -18.43 22.23 -2.70
N ILE A 403 -17.86 21.03 -2.85
CA ILE A 403 -16.99 20.39 -1.88
C ILE A 403 -15.79 19.86 -2.65
N THR A 404 -14.59 20.19 -2.20
CA THR A 404 -13.34 19.71 -2.75
C THR A 404 -12.59 18.99 -1.63
N LEU A 405 -12.28 17.72 -1.83
CA LEU A 405 -11.40 16.93 -0.98
C LEU A 405 -10.06 16.76 -1.69
N THR A 406 -8.96 16.95 -0.97
CA THR A 406 -7.60 16.75 -1.48
C THR A 406 -6.84 15.83 -0.53
N PHE A 407 -6.20 14.81 -1.07
CA PHE A 407 -5.49 13.78 -0.32
C PHE A 407 -3.97 13.95 -0.52
N ASP A 408 -3.23 14.02 0.58
CA ASP A 408 -1.77 14.07 0.58
C ASP A 408 -1.18 13.12 1.63
N PRO A 409 -0.50 12.02 1.23
CA PRO A 409 -0.35 11.56 -0.16
C PRO A 409 -1.67 11.07 -0.76
N ALA A 410 -1.65 10.80 -2.07
CA ALA A 410 -2.80 10.23 -2.79
C ALA A 410 -3.29 8.94 -2.13
N PHE A 411 -4.60 8.82 -1.93
CA PHE A 411 -5.21 7.70 -1.24
C PHE A 411 -5.38 6.49 -2.17
N ALA A 412 -4.53 5.48 -2.02
CA ALA A 412 -4.58 4.23 -2.81
C ALA A 412 -5.02 3.07 -1.91
N PRO A 413 -6.32 2.69 -1.89
CA PRO A 413 -6.81 1.69 -0.96
C PRO A 413 -6.41 0.26 -1.32
N ILE A 414 -6.09 0.02 -2.59
CA ILE A 414 -5.66 -1.26 -3.13
C ILE A 414 -4.61 -1.04 -4.21
N ASP A 415 -3.78 -2.05 -4.43
CA ASP A 415 -2.92 -2.16 -5.61
C ASP A 415 -3.19 -3.49 -6.32
N PHE A 416 -2.61 -3.65 -7.51
CA PHE A 416 -2.74 -4.86 -8.32
C PHE A 416 -1.38 -5.56 -8.45
N PRO A 417 -1.33 -6.91 -8.56
CA PRO A 417 -2.48 -7.80 -8.72
C PRO A 417 -3.20 -8.07 -7.38
N LEU A 418 -4.53 -8.27 -7.47
CA LEU A 418 -5.36 -8.70 -6.34
C LEU A 418 -5.18 -10.20 -6.11
N LYS A 419 -4.86 -10.59 -4.87
CA LYS A 419 -4.82 -12.00 -4.44
C LYS A 419 -5.48 -12.16 -3.09
N VAL A 420 -6.09 -13.31 -2.87
CA VAL A 420 -6.68 -13.66 -1.57
C VAL A 420 -5.57 -13.72 -0.52
N GLY A 421 -5.80 -13.10 0.64
CA GLY A 421 -4.83 -12.94 1.71
C GLY A 421 -3.84 -11.78 1.51
N LYS A 422 -3.97 -10.97 0.44
CA LYS A 422 -3.18 -9.73 0.32
C LYS A 422 -3.66 -8.71 1.35
N GLU A 423 -2.71 -8.14 2.07
CA GLU A 423 -2.93 -7.02 2.97
C GLU A 423 -2.23 -5.76 2.44
N TRP A 424 -2.90 -4.64 2.55
CA TRP A 424 -2.42 -3.31 2.23
C TRP A 424 -2.39 -2.48 3.48
N ASN A 425 -1.23 -1.90 3.77
CA ASN A 425 -1.07 -0.91 4.82
C ASN A 425 -1.02 0.45 4.17
N ILE A 426 -2.17 1.11 4.14
CA ILE A 426 -2.31 2.45 3.59
C ILE A 426 -1.74 3.42 4.61
N PRO A 427 -0.75 4.25 4.22
CA PRO A 427 -0.15 5.18 5.15
C PRO A 427 -1.14 6.27 5.56
N PRO A 428 -0.92 6.92 6.71
CA PRO A 428 -1.69 8.08 7.12
C PRO A 428 -1.69 9.15 6.03
N SER A 429 -2.88 9.64 5.71
CA SER A 429 -3.07 10.69 4.70
C SER A 429 -3.71 11.91 5.32
N HIS A 430 -3.24 13.09 4.93
CA HIS A 430 -3.90 14.34 5.24
C HIS A 430 -4.98 14.61 4.20
N VAL A 431 -6.19 14.93 4.67
CA VAL A 431 -7.33 15.23 3.83
C VAL A 431 -7.78 16.65 4.09
N SER A 432 -7.55 17.52 3.10
CA SER A 432 -8.04 18.88 3.11
C SER A 432 -9.42 18.95 2.48
N MET A 433 -10.36 19.59 3.16
CA MET A 433 -11.71 19.83 2.69
C MET A 433 -11.99 21.32 2.56
N ASP A 434 -12.29 21.78 1.35
CA ASP A 434 -12.87 23.10 1.08
C ASP A 434 -14.32 22.93 0.63
N ALA A 435 -15.25 23.49 1.40
CA ALA A 435 -16.67 23.45 1.10
C ALA A 435 -17.28 24.84 1.05
N SER A 436 -18.18 25.07 0.11
CA SER A 436 -18.99 26.28 0.05
C SER A 436 -20.45 25.96 -0.28
N ALA A 437 -21.36 26.72 0.31
CA ALA A 437 -22.79 26.60 0.09
C ALA A 437 -23.43 27.97 -0.12
N SER A 438 -24.37 28.03 -1.06
CA SER A 438 -25.19 29.20 -1.35
C SER A 438 -26.67 28.82 -1.29
N LEU A 439 -27.44 29.52 -0.47
CA LEU A 439 -28.89 29.32 -0.30
C LEU A 439 -29.67 30.50 -0.86
N LEU A 440 -30.96 30.27 -1.16
CA LEU A 440 -31.91 31.31 -1.59
C LEU A 440 -31.38 32.14 -2.78
N PHE A 441 -30.91 31.48 -3.83
CA PHE A 441 -30.31 32.14 -5.01
C PHE A 441 -29.05 32.95 -4.69
N GLY A 442 -28.29 32.55 -3.67
CA GLY A 442 -26.99 33.14 -3.33
C GLY A 442 -27.07 34.36 -2.40
N ILE A 443 -28.24 34.61 -1.80
CA ILE A 443 -28.41 35.63 -0.75
C ILE A 443 -27.59 35.25 0.49
N ILE A 444 -27.60 33.97 0.86
CA ILE A 444 -26.82 33.44 1.96
C ILE A 444 -25.67 32.65 1.36
N ARG A 445 -24.44 32.97 1.77
CA ARG A 445 -23.23 32.23 1.39
C ARG A 445 -22.47 31.84 2.63
N LYS A 446 -21.99 30.60 2.65
CA LYS A 446 -21.14 30.06 3.70
C LYS A 446 -20.02 29.27 3.05
N SER A 447 -18.83 29.38 3.63
CA SER A 447 -17.68 28.56 3.28
C SER A 447 -17.16 27.93 4.57
N PHE A 448 -16.57 26.75 4.41
CA PHE A 448 -16.03 25.93 5.47
C PHE A 448 -14.74 25.32 4.94
N GLN A 449 -13.70 25.35 5.75
CA GLN A 449 -12.44 24.68 5.48
C GLN A 449 -12.13 23.82 6.69
N ASN A 450 -11.72 22.58 6.45
CA ASN A 450 -11.33 21.66 7.50
C ASN A 450 -10.18 20.78 7.01
N GLU A 451 -9.38 20.32 7.96
CA GLU A 451 -8.30 19.39 7.72
C GLU A 451 -8.56 18.16 8.59
N LEU A 452 -8.46 16.98 7.97
CA LEU A 452 -8.63 15.69 8.64
C LEU A 452 -7.36 14.87 8.44
N SER A 453 -6.80 14.37 9.53
CA SER A 453 -5.73 13.37 9.46
C SER A 453 -6.35 11.98 9.55
N LEU A 454 -6.26 11.22 8.46
CA LEU A 454 -6.57 9.80 8.46
C LEU A 454 -5.36 9.04 9.00
N GLY A 455 -5.59 8.16 9.99
CA GLY A 455 -4.55 7.25 10.50
C GLY A 455 -4.18 6.19 9.46
N ALA A 456 -3.22 5.33 9.80
CA ALA A 456 -2.83 4.23 8.92
C ALA A 456 -4.00 3.25 8.83
N ILE A 457 -4.36 2.86 7.60
CA ILE A 457 -5.52 2.01 7.33
C ILE A 457 -5.03 0.65 6.84
N THR A 458 -5.44 -0.42 7.53
CA THR A 458 -5.22 -1.78 7.03
C THR A 458 -6.42 -2.22 6.21
N THR A 459 -6.13 -2.62 4.97
CA THR A 459 -7.10 -3.19 4.03
C THR A 459 -6.65 -4.60 3.69
N ALA A 460 -7.58 -5.55 3.55
CA ALA A 460 -7.26 -6.94 3.25
C ALA A 460 -8.22 -7.53 2.21
N CYS A 461 -7.68 -8.38 1.34
CA CYS A 461 -8.46 -9.19 0.42
C CYS A 461 -8.80 -10.53 1.08
N ASN A 462 -10.03 -10.68 1.52
CA ASN A 462 -10.47 -11.79 2.37
C ASN A 462 -10.82 -13.05 1.56
N GLY A 463 -11.19 -12.89 0.29
CA GLY A 463 -11.62 -14.02 -0.53
C GLY A 463 -12.14 -13.63 -1.90
N ARG A 464 -12.69 -14.63 -2.59
CA ARG A 464 -13.49 -14.46 -3.80
C ARG A 464 -14.89 -15.02 -3.62
N LYS A 465 -15.89 -14.31 -4.13
CA LYS A 465 -17.30 -14.69 -4.05
C LYS A 465 -18.02 -14.32 -5.35
N ASN A 466 -19.04 -15.11 -5.69
CA ASN A 466 -20.01 -14.71 -6.71
C ASN A 466 -21.03 -13.76 -6.06
N VAL A 467 -21.03 -12.51 -6.52
CA VAL A 467 -21.89 -11.44 -6.00
C VAL A 467 -22.94 -11.10 -7.04
N THR A 468 -24.19 -10.93 -6.62
CA THR A 468 -25.31 -10.60 -7.51
C THR A 468 -25.84 -9.21 -7.17
N VAL A 469 -25.74 -8.32 -8.15
CA VAL A 469 -26.23 -6.94 -8.13
C VAL A 469 -27.23 -6.74 -9.27
N GLU A 470 -27.88 -5.58 -9.36
CA GLU A 470 -28.84 -5.28 -10.44
C GLU A 470 -28.22 -5.46 -11.85
N ALA A 471 -26.94 -5.14 -12.04
CA ALA A 471 -26.25 -5.32 -13.32
C ALA A 471 -26.03 -6.79 -13.73
N GLY A 472 -26.02 -7.73 -12.79
CA GLY A 472 -25.74 -9.15 -13.03
C GLY A 472 -25.05 -9.87 -11.88
N THR A 473 -24.60 -11.10 -12.14
CA THR A 473 -23.79 -11.89 -11.20
C THR A 473 -22.34 -11.93 -11.69
N TYR A 474 -21.39 -11.65 -10.81
CA TYR A 474 -19.97 -11.52 -11.13
C TYR A 474 -19.11 -12.27 -10.10
N ASP A 475 -18.00 -12.86 -10.54
CA ASP A 475 -16.92 -13.25 -9.63
C ASP A 475 -16.17 -11.98 -9.17
N ALA A 476 -16.03 -11.81 -7.86
CA ALA A 476 -15.45 -10.61 -7.27
C ALA A 476 -14.58 -10.93 -6.06
N TYR A 477 -13.54 -10.12 -5.88
CA TYR A 477 -12.72 -10.09 -4.69
C TYR A 477 -13.46 -9.36 -3.57
N GLU A 478 -13.52 -10.00 -2.40
CA GLU A 478 -14.04 -9.41 -1.16
C GLU A 478 -12.91 -8.68 -0.45
N ILE A 479 -13.02 -7.36 -0.34
CA ILE A 479 -11.99 -6.50 0.23
C ILE A 479 -12.59 -5.70 1.39
N SER A 480 -11.93 -5.74 2.54
CA SER A 480 -12.36 -5.08 3.76
C SER A 480 -11.28 -4.15 4.29
N SER A 481 -11.68 -2.99 4.79
CA SER A 481 -10.81 -1.95 5.33
C SER A 481 -11.29 -1.53 6.71
N MET A 482 -10.47 -1.77 7.74
CA MET A 482 -10.71 -1.37 9.14
C MET A 482 -12.04 -1.83 9.77
N ASP A 483 -12.70 -2.87 9.24
CA ASP A 483 -14.09 -3.23 9.59
C ASP A 483 -15.11 -2.10 9.31
N ILE A 484 -14.71 -1.07 8.56
CA ILE A 484 -15.53 0.11 8.22
C ILE A 484 -16.09 -0.04 6.82
N VAL A 485 -15.25 -0.41 5.87
CA VAL A 485 -15.62 -0.46 4.45
C VAL A 485 -15.40 -1.87 3.93
N ASP A 486 -16.47 -2.45 3.40
CA ASP A 486 -16.45 -3.69 2.63
C ASP A 486 -16.82 -3.37 1.19
N PHE A 487 -16.02 -3.83 0.24
CA PHE A 487 -16.37 -3.70 -1.16
C PHE A 487 -15.96 -4.91 -1.97
N TYR A 488 -16.72 -5.14 -3.03
CA TYR A 488 -16.53 -6.25 -3.94
C TYR A 488 -16.00 -5.72 -5.26
N TYR A 489 -14.78 -6.09 -5.63
CA TYR A 489 -14.15 -5.68 -6.88
C TYR A 489 -14.20 -6.83 -7.88
N SER A 490 -14.85 -6.62 -9.04
CA SER A 490 -14.88 -7.63 -10.09
C SER A 490 -13.94 -7.28 -11.25
N PRO A 491 -12.97 -8.17 -11.56
CA PRO A 491 -12.12 -8.02 -12.75
C PRO A 491 -12.90 -8.01 -14.06
N GLU A 492 -14.07 -8.67 -14.10
CA GLU A 492 -14.92 -8.77 -15.31
C GLU A 492 -15.49 -7.43 -15.76
N VAL A 493 -15.67 -6.48 -14.83
CA VAL A 493 -16.09 -5.11 -15.13
C VAL A 493 -15.03 -4.07 -14.74
N SER A 494 -13.86 -4.53 -14.31
CA SER A 494 -12.72 -3.73 -13.84
C SER A 494 -13.11 -2.62 -12.85
N ASN A 495 -14.08 -2.91 -11.97
CA ASN A 495 -14.58 -1.93 -11.02
C ASN A 495 -15.26 -2.59 -9.81
N VAL A 496 -15.50 -1.79 -8.78
CA VAL A 496 -16.34 -2.14 -7.64
C VAL A 496 -17.75 -2.39 -8.14
N ILE A 497 -18.35 -3.50 -7.72
CA ILE A 497 -19.72 -3.88 -8.05
C ILE A 497 -20.68 -3.65 -6.89
N GLU A 498 -20.17 -3.68 -5.66
CA GLU A 498 -20.95 -3.47 -4.44
C GLU A 498 -20.03 -2.87 -3.38
N LEU A 499 -20.54 -1.92 -2.61
CA LEU A 499 -19.83 -1.27 -1.51
C LEU A 499 -20.79 -1.08 -0.34
N SER A 500 -20.33 -1.48 0.83
CA SER A 500 -20.92 -1.20 2.13
C SER A 500 -19.90 -0.46 2.98
N ALA A 501 -20.31 0.63 3.61
CA ALA A 501 -19.46 1.36 4.54
C ALA A 501 -20.27 1.76 5.77
N GLU A 502 -19.83 1.36 6.96
CA GLU A 502 -20.51 1.64 8.21
C GLU A 502 -19.48 2.02 9.29
N TYR A 503 -19.74 3.11 10.01
CA TYR A 503 -18.92 3.50 11.14
C TYR A 503 -19.79 3.96 12.29
N GLU A 504 -19.89 3.10 13.31
CA GLU A 504 -20.72 3.32 14.49
C GLU A 504 -22.11 3.87 14.11
N ASP A 505 -22.59 4.91 14.77
CA ASP A 505 -23.83 5.61 14.40
C ASP A 505 -23.57 6.81 13.46
N MET A 506 -22.31 7.05 13.05
CA MET A 506 -21.92 8.24 12.29
C MET A 506 -22.30 8.17 10.81
N PHE A 507 -22.07 7.04 10.16
CA PHE A 507 -22.53 6.85 8.79
C PHE A 507 -22.79 5.39 8.45
N SER A 508 -23.74 5.18 7.54
CA SER A 508 -24.03 3.89 6.93
C SER A 508 -24.39 4.11 5.47
N ILE A 509 -23.59 3.52 4.59
CA ILE A 509 -23.67 3.68 3.15
C ILE A 509 -23.72 2.29 2.53
N HIS A 510 -24.67 2.08 1.62
CA HIS A 510 -24.72 0.90 0.77
C HIS A 510 -24.96 1.34 -0.67
N GLY A 511 -24.24 0.72 -1.60
CA GLY A 511 -24.42 0.95 -3.03
C GLY A 511 -24.03 -0.23 -3.88
N GLU A 512 -24.74 -0.41 -4.98
CA GLU A 512 -24.55 -1.50 -5.91
C GLU A 512 -24.50 -1.03 -7.36
N LEU A 513 -23.80 -1.80 -8.20
CA LEU A 513 -23.70 -1.57 -9.63
C LEU A 513 -25.03 -1.92 -10.30
N LYS A 514 -25.65 -0.90 -10.86
CA LYS A 514 -26.91 -0.97 -11.59
C LYS A 514 -26.74 -1.37 -13.04
N SER A 515 -25.78 -0.76 -13.72
CA SER A 515 -25.48 -1.07 -15.11
C SER A 515 -24.09 -0.57 -15.51
N THR A 516 -23.54 -1.15 -16.56
CA THR A 516 -22.28 -0.69 -17.15
C THR A 516 -22.32 -0.83 -18.67
N ASN A 517 -21.61 0.07 -19.37
CA ASN A 517 -21.34 -0.10 -20.81
C ASN A 517 -20.03 -0.85 -21.07
N TYR A 518 -19.32 -1.24 -20.00
CA TYR A 518 -18.13 -2.07 -20.05
C TYR A 518 -18.51 -3.44 -20.63
N LYS A 519 -18.13 -3.66 -21.90
CA LYS A 519 -18.33 -4.92 -22.64
C LYS A 519 -17.05 -5.49 -23.14
#